data_AF-A0A7C4I7Z4-F1
#
_entry.id   AF-A0A7C4I7Z4-F1
#
_cell.length_a   1.000
_cell.length_b   1.000
_cell.length_c   1.000
_cell.angle_alpha   90.00
_cell.angle_beta   90.00
_cell.angle_gamma   90.00
#
_symmetry.space_group_name_H-M   'P 1'
#
loop_
_entity.id
_entity.type
_entity.pdbx_description
1 polymer ?
#
loop_
_entity_poly.entity_id
_entity_poly.type
_entity_poly.pdbx_seq_one_letter_code
_entity_poly.pdbx_strand_id
1 'polypeptide(L)'
;MRNMGVIEGNVPVSDNDWETITRGGDAAIERWIADQMDGKSCTVVLIGSATAGRKWINYEIKKTWGDGKGLVGVYIHNLQDRNQQQATKGNNPFDAFTVDQTPLSRIVKAYDPPYWRSSDVYAYIKDNIANWVEEAILIRNSR
;
A
#
# COMPACT_ATOMS: atom_id res chain seq x y z
N MET A 1 -15.88 0.43 -30.02
CA MET A 1 -15.17 -0.84 -29.73
C MET A 1 -13.86 -0.49 -29.06
N ARG A 2 -13.54 -1.16 -27.95
CA ARG A 2 -12.44 -0.85 -27.03
C ARG A 2 -11.10 -1.27 -27.63
N ASN A 3 -10.13 -0.36 -27.71
CA ASN A 3 -8.71 -0.71 -27.79
C ASN A 3 -8.02 -0.17 -26.54
N MET A 4 -7.43 -1.09 -25.77
CA MET A 4 -6.65 -0.83 -24.56
C MET A 4 -5.44 0.03 -24.89
N GLY A 5 -5.36 1.23 -24.30
CA GLY A 5 -4.15 2.02 -24.23
C GLY A 5 -3.31 1.54 -23.05
N VAL A 6 -2.37 0.63 -23.31
CA VAL A 6 -1.20 0.41 -22.44
C VAL A 6 -0.07 1.24 -23.03
N ILE A 7 0.15 2.42 -22.45
CA ILE A 7 1.25 3.35 -22.71
C ILE A 7 1.34 4.11 -21.35
N GLU A 8 2.40 4.14 -20.54
CA GLU A 8 3.84 4.14 -20.79
C GLU A 8 4.56 3.90 -19.44
N GLY A 9 5.68 3.16 -19.45
CA GLY A 9 6.80 3.37 -18.52
C GLY A 9 6.76 2.76 -17.12
N ASN A 10 6.99 1.45 -17.00
CA ASN A 10 7.72 0.94 -15.82
C ASN A 10 9.05 0.40 -16.31
N VAL A 11 10.12 1.15 -16.07
CA VAL A 11 11.49 0.67 -16.31
C VAL A 11 11.73 -0.45 -15.29
N PRO A 12 12.11 -1.66 -15.72
CA PRO A 12 12.50 -2.70 -14.78
C PRO A 12 13.76 -2.25 -14.05
N VAL A 13 13.58 -1.81 -12.80
CA VAL A 13 14.67 -1.54 -11.84
C VAL A 13 15.55 -2.79 -11.75
N SER A 14 16.85 -2.60 -12.03
CA SER A 14 17.85 -3.68 -12.15
C SER A 14 18.35 -4.13 -10.78
N ASP A 15 18.96 -5.31 -10.69
CA ASP A 15 19.53 -5.88 -9.45
C ASP A 15 20.59 -4.97 -8.77
N ASN A 16 21.11 -3.93 -9.44
CA ASN A 16 22.05 -2.96 -8.86
C ASN A 16 21.35 -1.82 -8.09
N ASP A 17 20.08 -1.56 -8.38
CA ASP A 17 19.29 -0.58 -7.62
C ASP A 17 18.91 -1.14 -6.22
N TRP A 18 18.97 -2.47 -6.07
CA TRP A 18 18.63 -3.25 -4.88
C TRP A 18 19.46 -2.92 -3.63
N GLU A 19 20.80 -2.85 -3.73
CA GLU A 19 21.65 -2.47 -2.58
C GLU A 19 21.40 -1.03 -2.12
N THR A 20 20.91 -0.19 -3.03
CA THR A 20 20.63 1.23 -2.76
C THR A 20 19.27 1.42 -2.10
N ILE A 21 18.26 0.65 -2.53
CA ILE A 21 16.90 0.65 -1.97
C ILE A 21 16.88 0.02 -0.57
N THR A 22 17.58 -1.10 -0.35
CA THR A 22 17.70 -1.74 0.97
C THR A 22 18.48 -0.86 1.98
N ARG A 23 19.47 -0.07 1.52
CA ARG A 23 20.10 0.98 2.33
C ARG A 23 19.18 2.18 2.61
N GLY A 24 18.19 2.44 1.76
CA GLY A 24 17.24 3.54 1.88
C GLY A 24 16.11 3.31 2.88
N GLY A 25 15.85 2.05 3.27
CA GLY A 25 14.79 1.68 4.21
C GLY A 25 13.38 1.99 3.70
N ASP A 26 12.42 2.09 4.62
CA ASP A 26 10.99 2.38 4.37
C ASP A 26 10.77 3.53 3.36
N ALA A 27 11.66 4.53 3.36
CA ALA A 27 11.58 5.71 2.51
C ALA A 27 11.67 5.39 1.00
N ALA A 28 12.39 4.34 0.61
CA ALA A 28 12.50 3.95 -0.81
C ALA A 28 11.21 3.30 -1.32
N ILE A 29 10.54 2.52 -0.46
CA ILE A 29 9.25 1.90 -0.74
C ILE A 29 8.16 2.97 -0.79
N GLU A 30 8.16 3.89 0.17
CA GLU A 30 7.26 5.04 0.19
C GLU A 30 7.39 5.88 -1.08
N ARG A 31 8.62 6.17 -1.51
CA ARG A 31 8.86 6.94 -2.74
C ARG A 31 8.38 6.20 -3.98
N TRP A 32 8.70 4.91 -4.11
CA TRP A 32 8.24 4.12 -5.25
C TRP A 32 6.71 4.02 -5.28
N ILE A 33 6.05 3.81 -4.13
CA ILE A 33 4.59 3.85 -4.05
C ILE A 33 4.08 5.24 -4.45
N ALA A 34 4.69 6.32 -3.96
CA ALA A 34 4.29 7.67 -4.33
C ALA A 34 4.38 7.91 -5.84
N ASP A 35 5.43 7.41 -6.51
CA ASP A 35 5.58 7.49 -7.97
C ASP A 35 4.47 6.72 -8.70
N GLN A 36 4.00 5.58 -8.16
CA GLN A 36 2.85 4.85 -8.70
C GLN A 36 1.50 5.55 -8.47
N MET A 37 1.48 6.53 -7.57
CA MET A 37 0.27 7.23 -7.12
C MET A 37 0.12 8.61 -7.76
N ASP A 38 1.12 9.09 -8.52
CA ASP A 38 1.02 10.36 -9.24
C ASP A 38 -0.17 10.35 -10.20
N GLY A 39 -1.02 11.38 -10.10
CA GLY A 39 -2.29 11.47 -10.83
C GLY A 39 -3.39 10.47 -10.42
N LYS A 40 -3.16 9.57 -9.46
CA LYS A 40 -4.16 8.58 -9.03
C LYS A 40 -4.99 9.05 -7.83
N SER A 41 -6.30 8.83 -7.90
CA SER A 41 -7.24 9.14 -6.81
C SER A 41 -7.26 8.02 -5.76
N CYS A 42 -6.12 7.74 -5.11
CA CYS A 42 -6.02 6.68 -4.12
C CYS A 42 -5.08 7.06 -2.95
N THR A 43 -5.10 6.32 -1.85
CA THR A 43 -4.09 6.35 -0.78
C THR A 43 -3.72 4.93 -0.38
N VAL A 44 -2.42 4.69 -0.21
CA VAL A 44 -1.88 3.42 0.28
C VAL A 44 -1.44 3.60 1.74
N VAL A 45 -1.95 2.77 2.64
CA VAL A 45 -1.57 2.75 4.05
C VAL A 45 -0.60 1.59 4.29
N LEU A 46 0.63 1.90 4.69
CA LEU A 46 1.63 0.90 5.08
C LEU A 46 1.40 0.45 6.53
N ILE A 47 1.06 -0.83 6.70
CA ILE A 47 0.60 -1.40 7.98
C ILE A 47 1.75 -2.17 8.62
N GLY A 48 2.39 -1.54 9.62
CA GLY A 48 3.32 -2.17 10.54
C GLY A 48 2.71 -2.39 11.93
N SER A 49 3.51 -2.89 12.87
CA SER A 49 3.11 -3.25 14.23
C SER A 49 2.37 -2.13 15.00
N ALA A 50 2.73 -0.87 14.75
CA ALA A 50 2.22 0.29 15.46
C ALA A 50 1.42 1.26 14.57
N THR A 51 0.98 0.85 13.38
CA THR A 51 0.24 1.74 12.45
C THR A 51 -1.19 2.03 12.94
N ALA A 52 -1.93 1.00 13.33
CA ALA A 52 -3.32 1.14 13.74
C ALA A 52 -3.48 2.03 14.98
N GLY A 53 -4.46 2.95 14.94
CA GLY A 53 -4.75 3.86 16.04
C GLY A 53 -3.87 5.11 16.11
N ARG A 54 -2.85 5.27 15.25
CA ARG A 54 -2.06 6.50 15.19
C ARG A 54 -2.91 7.67 14.70
N LYS A 55 -2.82 8.81 15.39
CA LYS A 55 -3.62 10.01 15.10
C LYS A 55 -3.57 10.43 13.63
N TRP A 56 -2.37 10.50 13.05
CA TRP A 56 -2.18 10.94 11.67
C TRP A 56 -2.64 9.90 10.65
N ILE A 57 -2.42 8.60 10.91
CA ILE A 57 -2.97 7.51 10.09
C ILE A 57 -4.51 7.55 10.07
N ASN A 58 -5.12 7.73 11.25
CA ASN A 58 -6.57 7.85 11.34
C ASN A 58 -7.11 9.09 10.61
N TYR A 59 -6.37 10.20 10.65
CA TYR A 59 -6.71 11.41 9.92
C TYR A 59 -6.68 11.18 8.41
N GLU A 60 -5.61 10.57 7.89
CA GLU A 60 -5.46 10.27 6.46
C GLU A 60 -6.55 9.32 5.97
N ILE A 61 -6.84 8.25 6.70
CA ILE A 61 -7.92 7.30 6.35
C ILE A 61 -9.26 8.02 6.23
N LYS A 62 -9.63 8.85 7.22
CA LYS A 62 -10.87 9.62 7.19
C LYS A 62 -10.90 10.60 6.03
N LYS A 63 -9.80 11.33 5.82
CA LYS A 63 -9.71 12.35 4.77
C LYS A 63 -9.78 11.73 3.39
N THR A 64 -8.97 10.73 3.08
CA THR A 64 -8.98 10.02 1.79
C THR A 64 -10.37 9.49 1.47
N TRP A 65 -11.03 8.82 2.44
CA TRP A 65 -12.37 8.29 2.21
C TRP A 65 -13.40 9.40 1.96
N GLY A 66 -13.35 10.47 2.76
CA GLY A 66 -14.21 11.65 2.63
C GLY A 66 -14.00 12.41 1.32
N ASP A 67 -12.77 12.45 0.82
CA ASP A 67 -12.39 13.10 -0.45
C ASP A 67 -12.80 12.27 -1.68
N GLY A 68 -13.50 11.14 -1.52
CA GLY A 68 -13.94 10.32 -2.65
C GLY A 68 -12.84 9.48 -3.28
N LYS A 69 -11.72 9.28 -2.58
CA LYS A 69 -10.54 8.59 -3.12
C LYS A 69 -10.52 7.11 -2.73
N GLY A 70 -9.89 6.29 -3.57
CA GLY A 70 -9.56 4.91 -3.26
C GLY A 70 -8.68 4.82 -2.02
N LEU A 71 -8.79 3.71 -1.29
CA LEU A 71 -7.99 3.45 -0.10
C LEU A 71 -7.59 1.98 -0.10
N VAL A 72 -6.34 1.69 0.20
CA VAL A 72 -5.81 0.32 0.30
C VAL A 72 -4.76 0.22 1.41
N GLY A 73 -4.72 -0.91 2.09
CA GLY A 73 -3.69 -1.24 3.07
C GLY A 73 -2.69 -2.27 2.53
N VAL A 74 -1.42 -2.14 2.91
CA VAL A 74 -0.38 -3.14 2.61
C VAL A 74 0.40 -3.44 3.89
N TYR A 75 0.43 -4.69 4.32
CA TYR A 75 1.24 -5.09 5.47
C TYR A 75 2.72 -5.13 5.08
N ILE A 76 3.54 -4.49 5.92
CA ILE A 76 5.00 -4.36 5.71
C ILE A 76 5.83 -5.02 6.81
N HIS A 77 5.20 -5.77 7.72
CA HIS A 77 5.86 -6.31 8.92
C HIS A 77 7.04 -7.25 8.63
N ASN A 78 7.03 -7.94 7.48
CA ASN A 78 8.14 -8.80 7.04
C ASN A 78 9.18 -8.07 6.17
N LEU A 79 9.07 -6.75 6.00
CA LEU A 79 10.17 -5.96 5.46
C LEU A 79 11.20 -5.70 6.57
N GLN A 80 12.47 -5.85 6.22
CA GLN A 80 13.57 -5.57 7.12
C GLN A 80 13.83 -4.06 7.20
N ASP A 81 14.04 -3.57 8.41
CA ASP A 81 14.49 -2.21 8.64
C ASP A 81 16.00 -2.05 8.35
N ARG A 82 16.53 -0.84 8.55
CA ARG A 82 17.97 -0.53 8.42
C ARG A 82 18.90 -1.37 9.29
N ASN A 83 18.37 -2.03 10.32
CA ASN A 83 19.09 -2.92 11.23
C ASN A 83 18.88 -4.40 10.87
N GLN A 84 18.29 -4.70 9.70
CA GLN A 84 17.94 -6.05 9.23
C GLN A 84 16.91 -6.76 10.12
N GLN A 85 16.10 -5.99 10.86
CA GLN A 85 15.08 -6.51 11.76
C GLN A 85 13.69 -6.41 11.13
N GLN A 86 12.88 -7.45 11.33
CA GLN A 86 11.47 -7.47 10.94
C GLN A 86 10.59 -7.12 12.15
N ALA A 87 9.38 -6.64 11.88
CA ALA A 87 8.41 -6.32 12.89
C ALA A 87 7.34 -7.42 13.03
N THR A 88 6.58 -7.37 14.11
CA THR A 88 5.35 -8.15 14.22
C THR A 88 4.24 -7.55 13.36
N LYS A 89 3.32 -8.39 12.88
CA LYS A 89 2.14 -7.92 12.15
C LYS A 89 1.27 -7.05 13.06
N GLY A 90 0.92 -5.86 12.58
CA GLY A 90 0.01 -4.95 13.28
C GLY A 90 -1.46 -5.27 13.04
N ASN A 91 -2.34 -4.60 13.79
CA ASN A 91 -3.77 -4.66 13.55
C ASN A 91 -4.15 -3.94 12.23
N ASN A 92 -5.26 -4.34 11.62
CA ASN A 92 -5.80 -3.63 10.46
C ASN A 92 -6.33 -2.25 10.90
N PRO A 93 -5.78 -1.13 10.39
CA PRO A 93 -6.25 0.20 10.79
C PRO A 93 -7.70 0.46 10.37
N PHE A 94 -8.20 -0.21 9.33
CA PHE A 94 -9.57 0.00 8.84
C PHE A 94 -10.65 -0.57 9.77
N ASP A 95 -10.30 -1.44 10.72
CA ASP A 95 -11.25 -1.97 11.71
C ASP A 95 -11.80 -0.89 12.65
N ALA A 96 -11.09 0.24 12.79
CA ALA A 96 -11.50 1.34 13.65
C ALA A 96 -12.59 2.25 13.06
N PHE A 97 -13.05 1.98 11.83
CA PHE A 97 -13.94 2.87 11.09
C PHE A 97 -15.18 2.13 10.58
N THR A 98 -16.29 2.86 10.47
CA THR A 98 -17.54 2.38 9.88
C THR A 98 -18.06 3.37 8.84
N VAL A 99 -18.66 2.83 7.79
CA VAL A 99 -19.34 3.57 6.71
C VAL A 99 -20.70 2.91 6.52
N ASP A 100 -21.78 3.65 6.72
CA ASP A 100 -23.16 3.14 6.65
C ASP A 100 -23.36 1.85 7.47
N GLN A 101 -22.92 1.89 8.74
CA GLN A 101 -22.94 0.77 9.69
C GLN A 101 -22.08 -0.46 9.27
N THR A 102 -21.38 -0.38 8.14
CA THR A 102 -20.46 -1.42 7.68
C THR A 102 -19.03 -1.09 8.11
N PRO A 103 -18.30 -2.01 8.78
CA PRO A 103 -16.89 -1.82 9.06
C PRO A 103 -16.10 -1.53 7.78
N LEU A 104 -15.24 -0.51 7.81
CA LEU A 104 -14.47 -0.10 6.64
C LEU A 104 -13.55 -1.23 6.16
N SER A 105 -13.06 -2.09 7.05
CA SER A 105 -12.28 -3.30 6.70
C SER A 105 -13.04 -4.36 5.91
N ARG A 106 -14.38 -4.30 5.85
CA ARG A 106 -15.19 -5.13 4.93
C ARG A 106 -15.31 -4.54 3.53
N ILE A 107 -14.93 -3.27 3.37
CA ILE A 107 -15.05 -2.52 2.12
C ILE A 107 -13.66 -2.38 1.50
N VAL A 108 -12.71 -1.86 2.27
CA VAL A 108 -11.32 -1.61 1.88
C VAL A 108 -10.46 -2.84 2.12
N LYS A 109 -9.62 -3.16 1.13
CA LYS A 109 -8.69 -4.30 1.20
C LYS A 109 -7.40 -3.93 1.92
N ALA A 110 -6.89 -4.87 2.71
CA ALA A 110 -5.54 -4.84 3.25
C ALA A 110 -4.81 -6.12 2.82
N TYR A 111 -3.76 -5.98 2.00
CA TYR A 111 -3.02 -7.11 1.45
C TYR A 111 -1.84 -7.48 2.34
N ASP A 112 -1.69 -8.77 2.58
CA ASP A 112 -0.59 -9.34 3.36
C ASP A 112 0.29 -10.21 2.44
N PRO A 113 1.50 -9.75 2.08
CA PRO A 113 2.41 -10.54 1.26
C PRO A 113 2.70 -11.91 1.88
N PRO A 114 2.55 -13.03 1.14
CA PRO A 114 2.64 -14.38 1.68
C PRO A 114 4.08 -14.88 1.84
N TYR A 115 5.04 -13.96 2.05
CA TYR A 115 6.46 -14.25 2.11
C TYR A 115 7.07 -13.77 3.42
N TRP A 116 8.15 -14.45 3.82
CA TRP A 116 8.92 -14.10 5.01
C TRP A 116 10.19 -13.31 4.67
N ARG A 117 10.89 -13.64 3.58
CA ARG A 117 12.13 -12.93 3.23
C ARG A 117 11.79 -11.53 2.73
N SER A 118 12.48 -10.52 3.24
CA SER A 118 12.23 -9.12 2.88
C SER A 118 12.31 -8.87 1.37
N SER A 119 13.21 -9.56 0.66
CA SER A 119 13.32 -9.50 -0.81
C SER A 119 12.04 -9.97 -1.51
N ASP A 120 11.48 -11.09 -1.05
CA ASP A 120 10.32 -11.74 -1.67
C ASP A 120 9.04 -10.97 -1.34
N VAL A 121 8.94 -10.44 -0.11
CA VAL A 121 7.87 -9.51 0.31
C VAL A 121 7.85 -8.28 -0.58
N TYR A 122 9.03 -7.66 -0.77
CA TYR A 122 9.16 -6.48 -1.63
C TYR A 122 8.78 -6.80 -3.08
N ALA A 123 9.31 -7.88 -3.66
CA ALA A 123 8.99 -8.30 -5.03
C ALA A 123 7.47 -8.50 -5.19
N TYR A 124 6.83 -9.12 -4.22
CA TYR A 124 5.38 -9.31 -4.25
C TYR A 124 4.60 -8.00 -4.19
N ILE A 125 4.97 -7.07 -3.32
CA ILE A 125 4.35 -5.74 -3.29
C ILE A 125 4.59 -5.02 -4.62
N LYS A 126 5.82 -5.09 -5.14
CA LYS A 126 6.23 -4.49 -6.41
C LYS A 126 5.33 -4.92 -7.57
N ASP A 127 5.14 -6.23 -7.71
CA ASP A 127 4.41 -6.81 -8.83
C ASP A 127 2.89 -6.61 -8.73
N ASN A 128 2.37 -6.26 -7.55
CA ASN A 128 0.92 -6.22 -7.31
C ASN A 128 0.37 -4.84 -6.93
N ILE A 129 1.18 -3.86 -6.48
CA ILE A 129 0.64 -2.60 -5.93
C ILE A 129 -0.26 -1.87 -6.93
N ALA A 130 0.09 -1.88 -8.22
CA ALA A 130 -0.65 -1.17 -9.24
C ALA A 130 -2.06 -1.74 -9.36
N ASN A 131 -2.18 -3.07 -9.35
CA ASN A 131 -3.47 -3.76 -9.38
C ASN A 131 -4.28 -3.50 -8.11
N TRP A 132 -3.64 -3.49 -6.94
CA TRP A 132 -4.31 -3.19 -5.66
C TRP A 132 -4.83 -1.76 -5.60
N VAL A 133 -4.08 -0.79 -6.15
CA VAL A 133 -4.51 0.60 -6.25
C VAL A 133 -5.71 0.74 -7.20
N GLU A 134 -5.67 0.10 -8.38
CA GLU A 134 -6.81 0.11 -9.29
C GLU A 134 -8.04 -0.56 -8.66
N GLU A 135 -7.89 -1.69 -7.97
CA GLU A 135 -8.98 -2.34 -7.24
C GLU A 135 -9.58 -1.41 -6.18
N ALA A 136 -8.75 -0.67 -5.44
CA ALA A 136 -9.21 0.29 -4.44
C ALA A 136 -10.00 1.46 -5.04
N ILE A 137 -9.59 1.95 -6.21
CA ILE A 137 -10.32 2.99 -6.95
C ILE A 137 -11.67 2.44 -7.42
N LEU A 138 -11.71 1.21 -7.96
CA LEU A 138 -12.96 0.56 -8.38
C LEU A 138 -13.92 0.33 -7.21
N ILE A 139 -13.42 -0.14 -6.07
CA ILE A 139 -14.20 -0.27 -4.83
C ILE A 139 -14.80 1.08 -4.44
N ARG A 140 -14.02 2.16 -4.48
CA ARG A 140 -14.52 3.49 -4.12
C ARG A 140 -15.59 4.00 -5.07
N ASN A 141 -15.41 3.82 -6.38
CA ASN A 141 -16.36 4.28 -7.40
C ASN A 141 -17.67 3.48 -7.40
N SER A 142 -17.71 2.31 -6.75
CA SER A 142 -18.92 1.52 -6.56
C SER A 142 -19.79 1.96 -5.36
N ARG A 143 -19.40 3.03 -4.67
CA ARG A 143 -20.02 3.57 -3.45
C ARG A 143 -20.34 5.05 -3.59
#